data_AF-A0A8I7BA95-F1
#
_entry.id   AF-A0A8I7BA95-F1
#
_cell.length_a   1.000
_cell.length_b   1.000
_cell.length_c   1.000
_cell.angle_alpha   90.00
_cell.angle_beta   90.00
_cell.angle_gamma   90.00
#
_symmetry.space_group_name_H-M   'P 1'
#
loop_
_entity.id
_entity.type
_entity.pdbx_description
1 polymer ?
#
loop_
_entity_poly.entity_id
_entity_poly.type
_entity_poly.pdbx_seq_one_letter_code
_entity_poly.pdbx_strand_id
1 'polypeptide(L)'
;MLYSRRNLYRSCRSAYESFLMARNIAVHGQVKLGKPIGPSHLPYGNAFLCASSYPLGEQLPITKGKDIAEMSREIKKLNVPSATIITNSSHRDGSIYKNPSLHVFRVKKRGETQLEPMGKSDPPSCFPDQKRCRVHFECDMMQIFSLKLAKVPMNASSVQLYGYIAARDYLDSSLNYIVNRSRDNPLMVRQGSLIEMTGPKRGITMTCPVLVEYDMRIKTGEQEEDDLQLIDGASDFCEVSTPSRPYTSRINGDCGAVDITVAHVVNAVEATIDVVVSEVQSGFKLSLSSFVFVRGSCKGIDLLCDIIGESCVLTRRYVIAVELDSWMHLKLKVGQKGSKYDDLERYCRFKANLHGYARRQIRLEHASISLKVTWSVLP
;
A
#
# COMPACT_ATOMS: atom_id res chain seq x y z
N MET A 1 -37.51 -11.63 31.31
CA MET A 1 -37.63 -10.15 31.42
C MET A 1 -36.71 -9.52 30.40
N LEU A 2 -37.30 -8.78 29.47
CA LEU A 2 -36.63 -8.03 28.42
C LEU A 2 -35.84 -6.86 29.04
N TYR A 3 -34.56 -6.72 28.71
CA TYR A 3 -33.90 -5.41 28.78
C TYR A 3 -33.27 -5.08 27.44
N SER A 4 -33.74 -3.94 26.93
CA SER A 4 -33.57 -3.41 25.60
C SER A 4 -32.22 -2.72 25.42
N ARG A 5 -31.64 -2.93 24.24
CA ARG A 5 -30.42 -2.29 23.73
C ARG A 5 -30.65 -0.81 23.48
N ARG A 6 -29.80 0.04 24.05
CA ARG A 6 -29.41 1.34 23.48
C ARG A 6 -27.95 1.61 23.83
N ASN A 7 -27.03 1.26 22.93
CA ASN A 7 -25.72 1.90 22.86
C ASN A 7 -25.61 2.55 21.48
N LEU A 8 -25.67 3.88 21.52
CA LEU A 8 -25.54 4.78 20.39
C LEU A 8 -24.13 4.64 19.82
N TYR A 9 -24.04 4.13 18.59
CA TYR A 9 -22.93 4.45 17.71
C TYR A 9 -22.86 5.97 17.60
N ARG A 10 -21.80 6.59 18.14
CA ARG A 10 -21.38 7.92 17.67
C ARG A 10 -20.80 7.74 16.28
N SER A 11 -21.72 7.68 15.31
CA SER A 11 -21.42 8.00 13.91
C SER A 11 -20.76 9.38 13.91
N CYS A 12 -19.56 9.46 13.35
CA CYS A 12 -18.91 10.72 13.07
C CYS A 12 -19.73 11.42 11.97
N ARG A 13 -20.75 12.19 12.38
CA ARG A 13 -21.40 13.16 11.52
C ARG A 13 -20.41 14.29 11.27
N SER A 14 -19.63 14.18 10.21
CA SER A 14 -19.03 15.34 9.57
C SER A 14 -19.63 15.47 8.20
N ALA A 15 -20.43 16.52 8.02
CA ALA A 15 -20.89 16.97 6.73
C ALA A 15 -19.66 17.35 5.89
N TYR A 16 -19.50 16.69 4.75
CA TYR A 16 -18.78 17.28 3.64
C TYR A 16 -19.72 17.28 2.45
N GLU A 17 -20.31 18.44 2.21
CA GLU A 17 -20.81 18.74 0.88
C GLU A 17 -19.65 18.64 -0.10
N SER A 18 -19.85 17.81 -1.11
CA SER A 18 -19.05 17.77 -2.32
C SER A 18 -18.97 19.16 -2.95
N PHE A 19 -17.80 19.80 -2.88
CA PHE A 19 -17.47 21.00 -3.64
C PHE A 19 -17.30 20.63 -5.13
N LEU A 20 -18.42 20.53 -5.85
CA LEU A 20 -18.45 20.60 -7.31
C LEU A 20 -18.60 22.07 -7.70
N MET A 21 -17.52 22.69 -8.17
CA MET A 21 -17.61 23.98 -8.87
C MET A 21 -18.43 23.77 -10.16
N ALA A 22 -19.64 24.33 -10.18
CA ALA A 22 -20.55 24.31 -11.31
C ALA A 22 -19.96 25.12 -12.48
N ARG A 23 -19.82 24.49 -13.65
CA ARG A 23 -19.73 25.18 -14.94
C ARG A 23 -21.14 25.46 -15.43
N ASN A 24 -21.47 26.74 -15.59
CA ASN A 24 -22.71 27.20 -16.20
C ASN A 24 -22.77 26.78 -17.68
N ILE A 25 -23.70 25.88 -18.01
CA ILE A 25 -24.27 25.77 -19.35
C ILE A 25 -25.78 25.75 -19.18
N ALA A 26 -26.43 26.82 -19.62
CA ALA A 26 -27.86 26.97 -19.65
C ALA A 26 -28.45 26.06 -20.74
N VAL A 27 -29.39 25.17 -20.38
CA VAL A 27 -30.40 24.64 -21.31
C VAL A 27 -31.71 24.43 -20.55
N HIS A 28 -32.76 25.10 -21.03
CA HIS A 28 -34.15 24.97 -20.60
C HIS A 28 -34.71 23.55 -20.85
N GLY A 29 -35.55 23.05 -19.94
CA GLY A 29 -36.48 21.96 -20.25
C GLY A 29 -37.04 21.25 -19.01
N GLN A 30 -38.28 21.56 -18.64
CA GLN A 30 -39.06 20.80 -17.65
C GLN A 30 -39.45 19.41 -18.20
N VAL A 31 -39.63 18.40 -17.33
CA VAL A 31 -40.92 17.67 -17.11
C VAL A 31 -40.72 16.39 -16.28
N LYS A 32 -41.38 16.41 -15.11
CA LYS A 32 -42.13 15.39 -14.34
C LYS A 32 -41.50 14.08 -13.80
N LEU A 33 -41.89 13.88 -12.54
CA LEU A 33 -41.68 12.81 -11.57
C LEU A 33 -42.58 11.59 -11.84
N GLY A 34 -42.06 10.37 -11.63
CA GLY A 34 -42.84 9.13 -11.50
C GLY A 34 -42.17 8.19 -10.49
N LYS A 35 -42.95 7.72 -9.50
CA LYS A 35 -42.55 6.91 -8.33
C LYS A 35 -42.81 5.40 -8.54
N PRO A 36 -42.41 4.50 -7.62
CA PRO A 36 -41.76 3.21 -7.93
C PRO A 36 -42.64 1.97 -7.72
N ILE A 37 -42.19 0.82 -8.23
CA ILE A 37 -42.64 -0.51 -7.81
C ILE A 37 -41.41 -1.43 -7.67
N GLY A 38 -41.25 -2.06 -6.51
CA GLY A 38 -40.38 -3.25 -6.32
C GLY A 38 -41.25 -4.47 -6.00
N PRO A 39 -40.72 -5.53 -5.38
CA PRO A 39 -39.49 -6.26 -5.66
C PRO A 39 -39.81 -7.71 -6.10
N SER A 40 -38.93 -8.37 -6.84
CA SER A 40 -39.00 -9.83 -6.96
C SER A 40 -37.61 -10.46 -7.03
N HIS A 41 -37.42 -11.38 -6.10
CA HIS A 41 -36.27 -12.26 -5.95
C HIS A 41 -36.05 -13.14 -7.19
N LEU A 42 -34.80 -13.33 -7.60
CA LEU A 42 -34.34 -14.53 -8.31
C LEU A 42 -32.91 -14.90 -7.85
N PRO A 43 -32.49 -16.17 -8.03
CA PRO A 43 -31.56 -16.87 -7.17
C PRO A 43 -30.12 -16.93 -7.73
N TYR A 44 -29.25 -17.50 -6.90
CA TYR A 44 -27.89 -17.97 -7.22
C TYR A 44 -27.79 -18.70 -8.57
N GLY A 45 -26.78 -18.37 -9.37
CA GLY A 45 -26.37 -19.12 -10.54
C GLY A 45 -25.23 -18.45 -11.31
N ASN A 46 -24.03 -19.03 -11.20
CA ASN A 46 -22.83 -18.66 -11.95
C ASN A 46 -23.05 -18.72 -13.48
N ALA A 47 -22.62 -17.68 -14.20
CA ALA A 47 -22.07 -17.82 -15.54
C ALA A 47 -21.26 -16.57 -15.91
N PHE A 48 -20.01 -16.79 -16.28
CA PHE A 48 -19.13 -15.84 -16.96
C PHE A 48 -19.73 -15.38 -18.29
N LEU A 49 -19.23 -14.22 -18.77
CA LEU A 49 -19.35 -13.58 -20.08
C LEU A 49 -20.24 -12.32 -20.09
N CYS A 50 -19.62 -11.16 -19.88
CA CYS A 50 -20.15 -9.88 -20.39
C CYS A 50 -19.12 -9.26 -21.34
N ALA A 51 -19.37 -9.46 -22.63
CA ALA A 51 -19.02 -8.50 -23.65
C ALA A 51 -19.90 -7.25 -23.45
N SER A 52 -19.30 -6.06 -23.29
CA SER A 52 -20.05 -4.82 -23.33
C SER A 52 -20.12 -4.30 -24.76
N SER A 53 -21.31 -4.34 -25.33
CA SER A 53 -21.72 -3.67 -26.55
C SER A 53 -22.02 -2.19 -26.26
N TYR A 54 -21.37 -1.29 -26.99
CA TYR A 54 -21.86 0.06 -27.27
C TYR A 54 -21.74 0.32 -28.79
N PRO A 55 -22.63 1.13 -29.38
CA PRO A 55 -23.02 1.01 -30.78
C PRO A 55 -22.03 1.59 -31.78
N LEU A 56 -22.12 1.01 -32.97
CA LEU A 56 -21.39 1.27 -34.21
C LEU A 56 -21.65 2.68 -34.76
N GLY A 57 -20.60 3.36 -35.25
CA GLY A 57 -20.76 4.53 -36.11
C GLY A 57 -19.49 5.36 -36.32
N GLU A 58 -18.50 4.82 -37.04
CA GLU A 58 -17.76 5.48 -38.15
C GLU A 58 -16.53 4.63 -38.53
N GLN A 59 -16.51 4.20 -39.79
CA GLN A 59 -15.47 3.36 -40.37
C GLN A 59 -14.22 4.20 -40.69
N LEU A 60 -13.05 3.75 -40.23
CA LEU A 60 -11.74 4.19 -40.74
C LEU A 60 -10.92 2.95 -41.18
N PRO A 61 -10.13 3.07 -42.25
CA PRO A 61 -9.70 1.93 -43.06
C PRO A 61 -8.65 1.05 -42.38
N ILE A 62 -8.83 -0.27 -42.56
CA ILE A 62 -7.93 -1.33 -42.12
C ILE A 62 -6.55 -1.12 -42.79
N THR A 63 -5.56 -0.71 -42.00
CA THR A 63 -4.15 -0.77 -42.37
C THR A 63 -3.44 -1.84 -41.55
N LYS A 64 -2.51 -2.52 -42.22
CA LYS A 64 -1.90 -3.82 -41.89
C LYS A 64 -1.40 -3.93 -40.44
N GLY A 65 -1.54 -5.15 -39.92
CA GLY A 65 -1.40 -5.51 -38.51
C GLY A 65 -0.09 -5.07 -37.86
N LYS A 66 -0.23 -4.31 -36.78
CA LYS A 66 0.72 -4.27 -35.68
C LYS A 66 0.34 -5.35 -34.67
N ASP A 67 1.34 -6.04 -34.14
CA ASP A 67 1.20 -7.12 -33.18
C ASP A 67 0.43 -6.63 -31.93
N ILE A 68 -0.58 -7.39 -31.49
CA ILE A 68 -1.39 -7.10 -30.29
C ILE A 68 -0.50 -6.98 -29.03
N ALA A 69 0.66 -7.66 -29.02
CA ALA A 69 1.66 -7.53 -27.98
C ALA A 69 2.48 -6.22 -28.05
N GLU A 70 2.60 -5.62 -29.23
CA GLU A 70 3.21 -4.31 -29.45
C GLU A 70 2.22 -3.19 -29.11
N MET A 71 0.95 -3.35 -29.49
CA MET A 71 -0.14 -2.45 -29.09
C MET A 71 -0.38 -2.51 -27.57
N SER A 72 -0.25 -3.68 -26.92
CA SER A 72 -0.27 -3.80 -25.45
C SER A 72 0.97 -3.21 -24.78
N ARG A 73 2.12 -3.15 -25.47
CA ARG A 73 3.34 -2.46 -25.02
C ARG A 73 3.22 -0.94 -25.20
N GLU A 74 2.58 -0.48 -26.27
CA GLU A 74 2.26 0.94 -26.51
C GLU A 74 1.14 1.43 -25.57
N ILE A 75 0.14 0.59 -25.24
CA ILE A 75 -0.87 0.88 -24.20
C ILE A 75 -0.25 0.84 -22.79
N LYS A 76 0.83 0.07 -22.55
CA LYS A 76 1.62 0.16 -21.29
C LYS A 76 2.45 1.45 -21.18
N LYS A 77 2.55 2.28 -22.23
CA LYS A 77 2.96 3.69 -22.14
C LYS A 77 1.78 4.62 -21.81
N LEU A 78 0.66 4.11 -21.27
CA LEU A 78 -0.34 4.97 -20.64
C LEU A 78 0.35 5.81 -19.56
N ASN A 79 0.22 7.14 -19.67
CA ASN A 79 0.64 8.08 -18.64
C ASN A 79 0.12 7.60 -17.28
N VAL A 80 1.02 7.24 -16.37
CA VAL A 80 0.66 6.96 -14.97
C VAL A 80 -0.06 8.21 -14.46
N PRO A 81 -1.30 8.09 -13.95
CA PRO A 81 -2.09 9.26 -13.55
C PRO A 81 -1.36 9.99 -12.42
N SER A 82 -1.34 11.32 -12.48
CA SER A 82 -0.75 12.12 -11.40
C SER A 82 -1.53 11.92 -10.11
N ALA A 83 -0.82 11.73 -9.01
CA ALA A 83 -1.38 11.81 -7.67
C ALA A 83 -1.78 13.25 -7.38
N THR A 84 -2.89 13.43 -6.67
CA THR A 84 -3.30 14.74 -6.16
C THR A 84 -2.36 15.13 -5.02
N ILE A 85 -1.64 16.24 -5.19
CA ILE A 85 -0.82 16.84 -4.13
C ILE A 85 -1.66 17.95 -3.51
N ILE A 86 -1.77 17.95 -2.18
CA ILE A 86 -2.51 18.95 -1.45
C ILE A 86 -1.80 20.30 -1.63
N THR A 87 -2.53 21.33 -2.04
CA THR A 87 -1.99 22.67 -2.20
C THR A 87 -1.46 23.20 -0.87
N ASN A 88 -0.35 23.95 -0.87
CA ASN A 88 0.27 24.50 0.35
C ASN A 88 0.59 23.41 1.38
N SER A 89 1.20 22.31 0.94
CA SER A 89 1.61 21.19 1.80
C SER A 89 3.13 20.98 1.86
N SER A 90 3.93 21.94 1.38
CA SER A 90 5.39 21.84 1.37
C SER A 90 5.97 21.93 2.79
N HIS A 91 6.96 21.09 3.07
CA HIS A 91 7.77 21.18 4.28
C HIS A 91 8.76 22.34 4.20
N ARG A 92 9.33 22.59 3.02
CA ARG A 92 10.43 23.53 2.80
C ARG A 92 10.06 24.98 3.12
N ASP A 93 8.86 25.39 2.72
CA ASP A 93 8.33 26.74 3.02
C ASP A 93 7.49 26.78 4.32
N GLY A 94 7.32 25.63 4.97
CA GLY A 94 6.50 25.46 6.16
C GLY A 94 4.99 25.66 5.93
N SER A 95 4.54 25.71 4.68
CA SER A 95 3.12 25.87 4.32
C SER A 95 2.26 24.75 4.87
N ILE A 96 2.80 23.53 4.94
CA ILE A 96 2.13 22.37 5.53
C ILE A 96 1.61 22.64 6.95
N TYR A 97 2.36 23.40 7.76
CA TYR A 97 2.01 23.69 9.15
C TYR A 97 1.01 24.83 9.34
N LYS A 98 0.74 25.58 8.26
CA LYS A 98 -0.18 26.72 8.22
C LYS A 98 -1.49 26.35 7.51
N ASN A 99 -1.53 25.20 6.82
CA ASN A 99 -2.67 24.76 6.03
C ASN A 99 -3.82 24.23 6.93
N PRO A 100 -4.99 24.91 6.96
CA PRO A 100 -6.12 24.51 7.80
C PRO A 100 -6.66 23.12 7.44
N SER A 101 -6.60 22.73 6.17
CA SER A 101 -7.07 21.41 5.69
C SER A 101 -6.24 20.26 6.26
N LEU A 102 -5.01 20.53 6.71
CA LEU A 102 -4.10 19.53 7.28
C LEU A 102 -4.15 19.47 8.82
N HIS A 103 -4.91 20.35 9.46
CA HIS A 103 -5.03 20.38 10.93
C HIS A 103 -5.63 19.08 11.48
N VAL A 104 -6.56 18.45 10.76
CA VAL A 104 -7.18 17.18 11.17
C VAL A 104 -6.15 16.04 11.31
N PHE A 105 -5.09 16.08 10.50
CA PHE A 105 -3.99 15.11 10.53
C PHE A 105 -2.90 15.44 11.55
N ARG A 106 -3.05 16.54 12.30
CA ARG A 106 -2.10 16.98 13.33
C ARG A 106 -0.65 17.03 12.82
N VAL A 107 -0.40 17.55 11.62
CA VAL A 107 0.92 17.56 10.94
C VAL A 107 2.08 18.18 11.74
N LYS A 108 1.77 19.00 12.75
CA LYS A 108 2.75 19.54 13.71
C LYS A 108 3.31 18.47 14.67
N LYS A 109 2.61 17.34 14.86
CA LYS A 109 3.08 16.18 15.60
C LYS A 109 4.10 15.43 14.74
N ARG A 110 5.38 15.56 15.06
CA ARG A 110 6.50 14.99 14.29
C ARG A 110 7.06 13.68 14.84
N GLY A 111 6.56 13.22 15.98
CA GLY A 111 6.95 11.92 16.52
C GLY A 111 6.46 10.77 15.65
N GLU A 112 7.26 9.70 15.60
CA GLU A 112 6.84 8.41 15.04
C GLU A 112 5.69 7.82 15.88
N THR A 113 4.87 6.99 15.24
CA THR A 113 3.85 6.21 15.93
C THR A 113 4.44 5.38 17.08
N GLN A 114 3.81 5.52 18.25
CA GLN A 114 4.14 4.76 19.45
C GLN A 114 3.33 3.47 19.53
N LEU A 115 2.42 3.25 18.57
CA LEU A 115 1.67 2.02 18.45
C LEU A 115 2.58 0.96 17.81
N GLU A 116 2.71 -0.16 18.50
CA GLU A 116 3.40 -1.34 17.99
C GLU A 116 2.46 -2.17 17.09
N PRO A 117 3.00 -2.88 16.09
CA PRO A 117 2.22 -3.85 15.34
C PRO A 117 1.82 -5.02 16.26
N MET A 118 0.90 -5.86 15.80
CA MET A 118 0.42 -7.04 16.51
C MET A 118 -0.30 -6.75 17.84
N GLY A 119 -0.72 -5.50 18.08
CA GLY A 119 -1.25 -5.05 19.37
C GLY A 119 -2.51 -5.80 19.86
N LYS A 120 -3.22 -6.48 18.96
CA LYS A 120 -4.39 -7.34 19.24
C LYS A 120 -4.21 -8.74 18.66
N SER A 121 -2.99 -9.26 18.63
CA SER A 121 -2.72 -10.62 18.15
C SER A 121 -3.13 -11.71 19.16
N ASP A 122 -3.05 -11.42 20.45
CA ASP A 122 -3.51 -12.31 21.54
C ASP A 122 -4.31 -11.54 22.61
N PRO A 123 -5.50 -11.01 22.26
CA PRO A 123 -6.25 -10.16 23.17
C PRO A 123 -7.04 -11.01 24.19
N PRO A 124 -7.00 -10.67 25.49
CA PRO A 124 -7.64 -11.45 26.55
C PRO A 124 -9.18 -11.41 26.50
N SER A 125 -9.76 -10.48 25.74
CA SER A 125 -11.20 -10.22 25.62
C SER A 125 -11.90 -11.01 24.52
N CYS A 126 -11.27 -12.04 23.94
CA CYS A 126 -11.91 -12.86 22.91
C CYS A 126 -13.11 -13.64 23.48
N PHE A 127 -14.20 -13.73 22.70
CA PHE A 127 -15.36 -14.54 23.05
C PHE A 127 -15.96 -15.23 21.81
N PRO A 128 -16.34 -16.53 21.87
CA PRO A 128 -16.13 -17.46 23.00
C PRO A 128 -14.67 -17.91 23.15
N ASP A 129 -13.87 -17.81 22.09
CA ASP A 129 -12.45 -18.11 22.07
C ASP A 129 -11.76 -17.34 20.92
N GLN A 130 -10.43 -17.40 20.86
CA GLN A 130 -9.63 -16.68 19.86
C GLN A 130 -9.92 -17.12 18.42
N LYS A 131 -10.24 -18.40 18.18
CA LYS A 131 -10.51 -18.94 16.84
C LYS A 131 -11.88 -18.55 16.31
N ARG A 132 -12.84 -18.30 17.22
CA ARG A 132 -14.23 -17.97 16.92
C ARG A 132 -14.62 -16.58 17.42
N CYS A 133 -13.65 -15.68 17.54
CA CYS A 133 -13.83 -14.37 18.14
C CYS A 133 -14.98 -13.60 17.48
N ARG A 134 -15.88 -13.06 18.30
CA ARG A 134 -17.00 -12.19 17.87
C ARG A 134 -16.95 -10.79 18.46
N VAL A 135 -15.84 -10.47 19.16
CA VAL A 135 -15.65 -9.21 19.87
C VAL A 135 -14.80 -8.24 19.06
N HIS A 136 -13.79 -8.78 18.37
CA HIS A 136 -12.90 -8.02 17.51
C HIS A 136 -13.31 -8.22 16.06
N PHE A 137 -13.10 -7.17 15.27
CA PHE A 137 -13.48 -7.12 13.86
C PHE A 137 -12.31 -6.58 13.04
N GLU A 138 -12.26 -7.04 11.82
CA GLU A 138 -11.46 -6.47 10.74
C GLU A 138 -11.80 -4.98 10.52
N CYS A 139 -10.89 -4.28 9.87
CA CYS A 139 -11.09 -2.88 9.50
C CYS A 139 -10.55 -2.60 8.11
N ASP A 140 -11.03 -1.53 7.49
CA ASP A 140 -10.48 -1.07 6.22
C ASP A 140 -9.07 -0.51 6.42
N MET A 141 -8.14 -0.93 5.56
CA MET A 141 -6.73 -0.57 5.65
C MET A 141 -6.21 -0.09 4.29
N MET A 142 -5.19 0.76 4.34
CA MET A 142 -4.40 1.12 3.17
C MET A 142 -3.18 0.19 3.07
N GLN A 143 -2.98 -0.41 1.90
CA GLN A 143 -1.73 -1.13 1.60
C GLN A 143 -0.92 -0.35 0.55
N ILE A 144 0.33 -0.05 0.87
CA ILE A 144 1.31 0.48 -0.08
C ILE A 144 2.16 -0.69 -0.58
N PHE A 145 2.09 -0.98 -1.87
CA PHE A 145 2.76 -2.14 -2.47
C PHE A 145 4.17 -1.83 -2.95
N SER A 146 4.39 -0.62 -3.44
CA SER A 146 5.69 -0.24 -3.99
C SER A 146 5.82 1.26 -4.15
N LEU A 147 7.05 1.73 -4.02
CA LEU A 147 7.51 3.05 -4.44
C LEU A 147 8.54 2.86 -5.54
N LYS A 148 8.40 3.55 -6.66
CA LYS A 148 9.31 3.44 -7.81
C LYS A 148 9.80 4.82 -8.20
N LEU A 149 11.12 4.96 -8.36
CA LEU A 149 11.72 6.19 -8.85
C LEU A 149 11.40 6.34 -10.35
N ALA A 150 10.41 7.15 -10.69
CA ALA A 150 9.88 7.23 -12.05
C ALA A 150 10.73 8.15 -12.95
N LYS A 151 11.17 9.27 -12.40
CA LYS A 151 11.93 10.31 -13.10
C LYS A 151 12.97 10.92 -12.18
N VAL A 152 14.15 11.20 -12.73
CA VAL A 152 15.24 11.98 -12.13
C VAL A 152 15.68 13.08 -13.11
N PRO A 153 16.52 14.05 -12.70
CA PRO A 153 17.07 15.04 -13.61
C PRO A 153 17.87 14.37 -14.74
N MET A 154 17.90 14.99 -15.92
CA MET A 154 18.63 14.45 -17.08
C MET A 154 20.10 14.20 -16.72
N ASN A 155 20.64 13.07 -17.20
CA ASN A 155 22.05 12.62 -17.09
C ASN A 155 22.45 11.84 -15.82
N ALA A 156 21.53 11.58 -14.87
CA ALA A 156 21.84 10.74 -13.71
C ALA A 156 21.57 9.24 -14.00
N SER A 157 22.61 8.40 -14.01
CA SER A 157 22.48 6.94 -14.16
C SER A 157 21.97 6.26 -12.86
N SER A 158 22.30 6.84 -11.71
CA SER A 158 21.81 6.52 -10.38
C SER A 158 21.87 7.76 -9.50
N VAL A 159 21.00 7.84 -8.50
CA VAL A 159 20.94 8.95 -7.54
C VAL A 159 21.01 8.43 -6.10
N GLN A 160 21.54 9.27 -5.20
CA GLN A 160 21.54 9.03 -3.76
C GLN A 160 20.28 9.66 -3.16
N LEU A 161 19.34 8.85 -2.69
CA LEU A 161 18.07 9.31 -2.11
C LEU A 161 18.11 9.28 -0.59
N TYR A 162 17.63 10.34 0.05
CA TYR A 162 17.37 10.38 1.49
C TYR A 162 16.09 11.17 1.79
N GLY A 163 15.68 11.20 3.06
CA GLY A 163 14.43 11.79 3.50
C GLY A 163 13.42 10.74 3.93
N TYR A 164 12.13 11.08 3.91
CA TYR A 164 11.08 10.18 4.35
C TYR A 164 9.80 10.25 3.52
N ILE A 165 9.06 9.15 3.58
CA ILE A 165 7.66 9.04 3.16
C ILE A 165 6.94 8.34 4.31
N ALA A 166 5.87 8.93 4.83
CA ALA A 166 5.14 8.42 5.98
C ALA A 166 3.63 8.54 5.80
N ALA A 167 2.89 7.57 6.33
CA ALA A 167 1.44 7.65 6.43
C ALA A 167 1.04 8.22 7.80
N ARG A 168 -0.07 8.96 7.83
CA ARG A 168 -0.80 9.35 9.04
C ARG A 168 -2.24 8.90 8.89
N ASP A 169 -2.72 8.16 9.86
CA ASP A 169 -4.12 7.80 9.98
C ASP A 169 -4.70 8.34 11.29
N TYR A 170 -5.99 8.07 11.50
CA TYR A 170 -6.72 8.62 12.64
C TYR A 170 -6.39 7.94 13.98
N LEU A 171 -5.67 6.81 14.00
CA LEU A 171 -5.41 6.06 15.25
C LEU A 171 -4.57 6.90 16.23
N ASP A 172 -3.52 7.54 15.73
CA ASP A 172 -2.67 8.40 16.55
C ASP A 172 -2.14 9.65 15.82
N SER A 173 -2.41 9.79 14.52
CA SER A 173 -1.94 10.88 13.65
C SER A 173 -0.43 11.13 13.70
N SER A 174 0.35 10.15 14.16
CA SER A 174 1.82 10.20 14.19
C SER A 174 2.38 9.79 12.83
N LEU A 175 3.68 10.01 12.61
CA LEU A 175 4.35 9.50 11.42
C LEU A 175 4.46 7.98 11.51
N ASN A 176 3.93 7.27 10.51
CA ASN A 176 4.16 5.85 10.30
C ASN A 176 5.03 5.68 9.04
N TYR A 177 6.35 5.58 9.23
CA TYR A 177 7.33 5.68 8.15
C TYR A 177 7.29 4.50 7.19
N ILE A 178 7.11 4.77 5.89
CA ILE A 178 7.24 3.78 4.82
C ILE A 178 8.68 3.75 4.30
N VAL A 179 9.29 4.94 4.21
CA VAL A 179 10.71 5.17 3.93
C VAL A 179 11.19 6.18 4.97
N ASN A 180 12.35 5.92 5.58
CA ASN A 180 13.04 6.88 6.43
C ASN A 180 14.56 6.65 6.32
N ARG A 181 15.26 7.59 5.69
CA ARG A 181 16.70 7.50 5.42
C ARG A 181 17.39 8.81 5.74
N SER A 182 18.46 8.75 6.53
CA SER A 182 19.30 9.90 6.80
C SER A 182 20.17 10.26 5.60
N ARG A 183 20.58 11.53 5.52
CA ARG A 183 21.53 12.02 4.51
C ARG A 183 22.89 11.33 4.57
N ASP A 184 23.28 10.85 5.75
CA ASP A 184 24.54 10.14 6.00
C ASP A 184 24.52 8.70 5.47
N ASN A 185 23.32 8.11 5.33
CA ASN A 185 23.14 6.76 4.80
C ASN A 185 22.05 6.74 3.70
N PRO A 186 22.31 7.37 2.54
CA PRO A 186 21.34 7.46 1.46
C PRO A 186 21.21 6.15 0.68
N LEU A 187 20.06 5.97 0.02
CA LEU A 187 19.78 4.86 -0.87
C LEU A 187 20.29 5.16 -2.29
N MET A 188 21.14 4.28 -2.83
CA MET A 188 21.51 4.31 -4.25
C MET A 188 20.39 3.72 -5.11
N VAL A 189 19.71 4.54 -5.90
CA VAL A 189 18.55 4.12 -6.71
C VAL A 189 18.72 4.55 -8.17
N ARG A 190 18.40 3.65 -9.11
CA ARG A 190 18.36 3.96 -10.54
C ARG A 190 16.96 4.37 -10.95
N GLN A 191 16.85 5.22 -11.97
CA GLN A 191 15.55 5.52 -12.59
C GLN A 191 14.88 4.22 -13.06
N GLY A 192 13.59 4.10 -12.79
CA GLY A 192 12.79 2.92 -13.08
C GLY A 192 12.91 1.81 -12.04
N SER A 193 13.74 1.96 -11.00
CA SER A 193 13.89 0.97 -9.93
C SER A 193 12.99 1.26 -8.74
N LEU A 194 12.73 0.23 -7.94
CA LEU A 194 12.02 0.36 -6.68
C LEU A 194 12.87 1.12 -5.66
N ILE A 195 12.22 1.96 -4.87
CA ILE A 195 12.78 2.56 -3.66
C ILE A 195 12.53 1.56 -2.54
N GLU A 196 13.60 1.17 -1.83
CA GLU A 196 13.50 0.24 -0.71
C GLU A 196 12.61 0.84 0.38
N MET A 197 11.52 0.15 0.70
CA MET A 197 10.63 0.51 1.80
C MET A 197 11.16 -0.13 3.08
N THR A 198 11.34 0.67 4.13
CA THR A 198 11.57 0.13 5.49
C THR A 198 10.29 -0.46 6.07
N GLY A 199 9.14 -0.16 5.44
CA GLY A 199 7.82 -0.66 5.78
C GLY A 199 7.22 0.14 6.92
N PRO A 200 5.89 0.36 6.92
CA PRO A 200 5.26 1.03 8.05
C PRO A 200 5.48 0.20 9.32
N LYS A 201 5.70 0.90 10.43
CA LYS A 201 5.88 0.28 11.75
C LYS A 201 4.70 -0.58 12.17
N ARG A 202 3.48 -0.16 11.76
CA ARG A 202 2.21 -0.87 11.96
C ARG A 202 1.28 -0.68 10.76
N GLY A 203 0.19 -1.43 10.72
CA GLY A 203 -0.83 -1.33 9.70
C GLY A 203 -1.46 0.06 9.65
N ILE A 204 -1.84 0.51 8.45
CA ILE A 204 -2.40 1.84 8.21
C ILE A 204 -3.91 1.68 8.05
N THR A 205 -4.69 2.17 9.01
CA THR A 205 -6.16 2.11 8.89
C THR A 205 -6.63 3.17 7.89
N MET A 206 -7.68 2.84 7.13
CA MET A 206 -8.30 3.73 6.16
C MET A 206 -9.83 3.80 6.33
N THR A 207 -10.33 3.64 7.57
CA THR A 207 -11.74 3.97 7.89
C THR A 207 -11.98 5.48 8.02
N CYS A 208 -10.92 6.28 7.86
CA CYS A 208 -10.90 7.72 7.68
C CYS A 208 -9.80 8.04 6.65
N PRO A 209 -9.79 9.25 6.06
CA PRO A 209 -8.71 9.65 5.17
C PRO A 209 -7.33 9.44 5.81
N VAL A 210 -6.40 8.94 5.02
CA VAL A 210 -4.98 8.77 5.34
C VAL A 210 -4.19 9.84 4.62
N LEU A 211 -3.32 10.54 5.35
CA LEU A 211 -2.38 11.47 4.75
C LEU A 211 -1.05 10.75 4.50
N VAL A 212 -0.60 10.70 3.26
CA VAL A 212 0.77 10.30 2.92
C VAL A 212 1.60 11.56 2.73
N GLU A 213 2.52 11.78 3.65
CA GLU A 213 3.42 12.93 3.73
C GLU A 213 4.82 12.51 3.26
N TYR A 214 5.50 13.39 2.53
CA TYR A 214 6.81 13.10 1.95
C TYR A 214 7.71 14.33 1.87
N ASP A 215 8.98 14.14 2.22
CA ASP A 215 10.10 15.06 1.95
C ASP A 215 11.29 14.18 1.58
N MET A 216 11.46 13.95 0.28
CA MET A 216 12.52 13.12 -0.28
C MET A 216 13.46 13.98 -1.13
N ARG A 217 14.76 13.70 -1.02
CA ARG A 217 15.82 14.51 -1.64
C ARG A 217 16.83 13.65 -2.36
N ILE A 218 17.49 14.25 -3.35
CA ILE A 218 18.63 13.70 -4.06
C ILE A 218 19.88 14.41 -3.54
N LYS A 219 20.78 13.64 -2.95
CA LYS A 219 22.08 14.14 -2.49
C LYS A 219 22.97 14.46 -3.70
N THR A 220 23.42 15.70 -3.80
CA THR A 220 24.26 16.20 -4.91
C THR A 220 25.54 16.87 -4.44
N GLY A 221 25.54 17.48 -3.25
CA GLY A 221 26.67 18.23 -2.70
C GLY A 221 27.15 17.73 -1.34
N GLU A 222 28.06 18.48 -0.73
CA GLU A 222 28.52 18.23 0.65
C GLU A 222 27.48 18.68 1.66
N GLN A 223 26.76 19.77 1.38
CA GLN A 223 25.77 20.37 2.27
C GLN A 223 24.34 20.05 1.86
N GLU A 224 23.41 20.06 2.83
CA GLU A 224 21.99 19.79 2.59
C GLU A 224 21.33 20.85 1.69
N GLU A 225 21.82 22.09 1.74
CA GLU A 225 21.29 23.22 0.96
C GLU A 225 21.49 23.06 -0.55
N ASP A 226 22.52 22.32 -0.94
CA ASP A 226 22.86 22.01 -2.34
C ASP A 226 22.02 20.86 -2.91
N ASP A 227 21.30 20.13 -2.06
CA ASP A 227 20.59 18.93 -2.45
C ASP A 227 19.27 19.24 -3.18
N LEU A 228 18.95 18.40 -4.16
CA LEU A 228 17.76 18.57 -4.98
C LEU A 228 16.53 17.96 -4.31
N GLN A 229 15.40 18.65 -4.39
CA GLN A 229 14.12 18.16 -3.87
C GLN A 229 13.48 17.21 -4.87
N LEU A 230 13.40 15.91 -4.54
CA LEU A 230 12.77 14.91 -5.40
C LEU A 230 11.26 15.08 -5.39
N ILE A 231 10.66 15.00 -4.19
CA ILE A 231 9.24 15.22 -3.91
C ILE A 231 9.12 15.85 -2.51
N ASP A 232 8.22 16.80 -2.35
CA ASP A 232 7.87 17.45 -1.08
C ASP A 232 6.37 17.74 -1.09
N GLY A 233 5.69 17.42 0.00
CA GLY A 233 4.26 17.65 0.10
C GLY A 233 3.50 16.55 0.84
N ALA A 234 2.17 16.59 0.66
CA ALA A 234 1.30 15.53 1.14
C ALA A 234 0.17 15.23 0.14
N SER A 235 -0.29 13.99 0.16
CA SER A 235 -1.44 13.50 -0.61
C SER A 235 -2.41 12.78 0.32
N ASP A 236 -3.71 13.00 0.15
CA ASP A 236 -4.75 12.29 0.88
C ASP A 236 -5.29 11.08 0.10
N PHE A 237 -5.60 10.03 0.84
CA PHE A 237 -6.23 8.82 0.34
C PHE A 237 -7.44 8.53 1.22
N CYS A 238 -8.62 8.33 0.65
CA CYS A 238 -9.81 7.98 1.43
C CYS A 238 -10.50 6.73 0.88
N GLU A 239 -11.33 6.11 1.71
CA GLU A 239 -12.12 4.91 1.38
C GLU A 239 -12.99 5.07 0.12
N VAL A 240 -13.43 6.29 -0.19
CA VAL A 240 -14.33 6.57 -1.31
C VAL A 240 -13.58 6.67 -2.64
N SER A 241 -12.42 7.34 -2.63
CA SER A 241 -11.67 7.63 -3.86
C SER A 241 -10.60 6.60 -4.17
N THR A 242 -10.11 5.87 -3.16
CA THR A 242 -9.04 4.89 -3.30
C THR A 242 -9.61 3.56 -3.80
N PRO A 243 -9.25 3.09 -5.01
CA PRO A 243 -9.71 1.81 -5.51
C PRO A 243 -9.37 0.65 -4.57
N SER A 244 -10.34 -0.24 -4.37
CA SER A 244 -10.13 -1.55 -3.74
C SER A 244 -9.48 -2.55 -4.70
N ARG A 245 -8.45 -2.11 -5.41
CA ARG A 245 -7.55 -2.88 -6.25
C ARG A 245 -6.23 -2.11 -6.37
N PRO A 246 -5.09 -2.79 -6.52
CA PRO A 246 -3.80 -2.12 -6.70
C PRO A 246 -3.83 -1.19 -7.91
N TYR A 247 -3.50 0.07 -7.69
CA TYR A 247 -3.35 1.06 -8.75
C TYR A 247 -2.10 1.90 -8.50
N THR A 248 -1.55 2.45 -9.57
CA THR A 248 -0.36 3.30 -9.51
C THR A 248 -0.74 4.73 -9.83
N SER A 249 -0.27 5.67 -9.01
CA SER A 249 -0.30 7.10 -9.28
C SER A 249 1.11 7.69 -9.19
N ARG A 250 1.34 8.82 -9.86
CA ARG A 250 2.62 9.50 -9.93
C ARG A 250 2.64 10.75 -9.08
N ILE A 251 3.50 10.78 -8.06
CA ILE A 251 3.81 11.98 -7.30
C ILE A 251 4.90 12.72 -8.07
N ASN A 252 4.54 13.86 -8.65
CA ASN A 252 5.50 14.72 -9.33
C ASN A 252 6.14 15.67 -8.30
N GLY A 253 7.44 15.87 -8.40
CA GLY A 253 8.14 16.91 -7.66
C GLY A 253 9.08 17.69 -8.57
N ASP A 254 9.84 18.59 -7.96
CA ASP A 254 10.58 19.61 -8.70
C ASP A 254 11.73 18.99 -9.52
N CYS A 255 12.46 18.06 -8.92
CA CYS A 255 13.61 17.41 -9.56
C CYS A 255 13.36 15.94 -9.92
N GLY A 256 12.11 15.48 -9.91
CA GLY A 256 11.80 14.12 -10.35
C GLY A 256 10.37 13.69 -10.08
N ALA A 257 10.15 12.37 -10.03
CA ALA A 257 8.85 11.82 -9.73
C ALA A 257 8.97 10.43 -9.11
N VAL A 258 8.04 10.11 -8.22
CA VAL A 258 7.89 8.80 -7.59
C VAL A 258 6.53 8.23 -7.95
N ASP A 259 6.51 7.03 -8.53
CA ASP A 259 5.27 6.27 -8.71
C ASP A 259 4.98 5.52 -7.40
N ILE A 260 3.78 5.71 -6.85
CA ILE A 260 3.27 4.98 -5.68
C ILE A 260 2.19 4.00 -6.13
N THR A 261 2.30 2.74 -5.72
CA THR A 261 1.24 1.75 -5.91
C THR A 261 0.56 1.46 -4.59
N VAL A 262 -0.76 1.70 -4.51
CA VAL A 262 -1.55 1.50 -3.29
C VAL A 262 -2.84 0.75 -3.59
N ALA A 263 -3.49 0.22 -2.56
CA ALA A 263 -4.88 -0.22 -2.63
C ALA A 263 -5.61 0.01 -1.31
N HIS A 264 -6.93 0.18 -1.40
CA HIS A 264 -7.86 0.01 -0.30
C HIS A 264 -8.10 -1.49 -0.07
N VAL A 265 -7.70 -2.01 1.09
CA VAL A 265 -7.99 -3.39 1.49
C VAL A 265 -9.18 -3.35 2.44
N VAL A 266 -10.35 -3.72 1.91
CA VAL A 266 -11.60 -3.81 2.68
C VAL A 266 -11.54 -5.04 3.58
N ASN A 267 -12.14 -4.96 4.77
CA ASN A 267 -12.22 -6.09 5.70
C ASN A 267 -10.84 -6.70 6.01
N ALA A 268 -9.85 -5.85 6.29
CA ALA A 268 -8.46 -6.26 6.43
C ALA A 268 -8.03 -6.54 7.88
N VAL A 269 -7.01 -7.38 7.99
CA VAL A 269 -6.23 -7.63 9.19
C VAL A 269 -4.76 -7.29 8.94
N GLU A 270 -4.08 -6.86 9.99
CA GLU A 270 -2.63 -6.64 9.95
C GLU A 270 -1.90 -7.98 10.03
N ALA A 271 -1.05 -8.25 9.03
CA ALA A 271 -0.11 -9.36 9.02
C ALA A 271 1.29 -8.83 9.34
N THR A 272 1.91 -9.37 10.38
CA THR A 272 3.33 -9.14 10.66
C THR A 272 4.13 -10.38 10.35
N ILE A 273 5.12 -10.26 9.47
CA ILE A 273 6.01 -11.36 9.06
C ILE A 273 7.34 -11.22 9.80
N ASP A 274 7.66 -12.21 10.62
CA ASP A 274 8.99 -12.40 11.19
C ASP A 274 9.74 -13.48 10.39
N VAL A 275 11.01 -13.22 10.08
CA VAL A 275 11.90 -14.15 9.36
C VAL A 275 13.11 -14.46 10.24
N VAL A 276 13.31 -15.74 10.54
CA VAL A 276 14.47 -16.23 11.29
C VAL A 276 15.28 -17.14 10.39
N VAL A 277 16.56 -16.83 10.21
CA VAL A 277 17.51 -17.68 9.50
C VAL A 277 18.48 -18.29 10.50
N SER A 278 18.66 -19.59 10.44
CA SER A 278 19.46 -20.38 11.39
C SER A 278 20.23 -21.46 10.65
N GLU A 279 21.19 -22.08 11.33
CA GLU A 279 21.99 -23.20 10.80
C GLU A 279 22.70 -22.84 9.48
N VAL A 280 23.13 -21.58 9.34
CA VAL A 280 23.79 -21.09 8.12
C VAL A 280 25.20 -21.67 8.03
N GLN A 281 25.43 -22.50 7.01
CA GLN A 281 26.72 -23.15 6.75
C GLN A 281 27.58 -22.37 5.76
N SER A 282 26.95 -21.67 4.82
CA SER A 282 27.62 -20.86 3.80
C SER A 282 26.76 -19.68 3.41
N GLY A 283 27.40 -18.60 2.95
CA GLY A 283 26.69 -17.38 2.60
C GLY A 283 25.83 -17.53 1.35
N PHE A 284 24.58 -17.06 1.38
CA PHE A 284 23.64 -17.12 0.26
C PHE A 284 22.84 -15.82 0.13
N LYS A 285 22.31 -15.56 -1.06
CA LYS A 285 21.38 -14.45 -1.30
C LYS A 285 19.97 -14.91 -1.00
N LEU A 286 19.24 -14.16 -0.17
CA LEU A 286 17.84 -14.41 0.15
C LEU A 286 16.98 -13.24 -0.31
N SER A 287 15.94 -13.53 -1.09
CA SER A 287 14.87 -12.58 -1.39
C SER A 287 13.54 -13.10 -0.90
N LEU A 288 12.76 -12.23 -0.25
CA LEU A 288 11.41 -12.51 0.22
C LEU A 288 10.45 -11.49 -0.40
N SER A 289 9.41 -11.99 -1.04
CA SER A 289 8.29 -11.17 -1.51
C SER A 289 6.97 -11.74 -0.95
N SER A 290 6.05 -10.87 -0.60
CA SER A 290 4.67 -11.23 -0.26
C SER A 290 3.74 -10.89 -1.41
N PHE A 291 2.74 -11.73 -1.63
CA PHE A 291 1.68 -11.51 -2.62
C PHE A 291 0.34 -11.62 -1.89
N VAL A 292 -0.45 -10.56 -1.99
CA VAL A 292 -1.77 -10.48 -1.39
C VAL A 292 -2.82 -10.22 -2.47
N PHE A 293 -4.00 -10.75 -2.24
CA PHE A 293 -5.17 -10.54 -3.09
C PHE A 293 -6.02 -9.41 -2.51
N VAL A 294 -6.38 -8.45 -3.36
CA VAL A 294 -7.32 -7.37 -3.03
C VAL A 294 -8.42 -7.42 -4.07
N ARG A 295 -9.62 -7.86 -3.67
CA ARG A 295 -10.81 -8.03 -4.54
C ARG A 295 -10.48 -8.70 -5.89
N GLY A 296 -9.78 -9.83 -5.84
CA GLY A 296 -9.43 -10.63 -7.02
C GLY A 296 -8.18 -10.16 -7.80
N SER A 297 -7.58 -9.03 -7.42
CA SER A 297 -6.30 -8.59 -7.99
C SER A 297 -5.14 -9.01 -7.08
N CYS A 298 -4.16 -9.75 -7.62
CA CYS A 298 -2.95 -10.13 -6.89
C CYS A 298 -1.82 -9.13 -7.15
N LYS A 299 -1.15 -8.68 -6.09
CA LYS A 299 0.02 -7.81 -6.23
C LYS A 299 1.10 -8.19 -5.21
N GLY A 300 2.33 -8.24 -5.72
CA GLY A 300 3.53 -8.52 -4.95
C GLY A 300 4.09 -7.27 -4.26
N ILE A 301 4.72 -7.50 -3.12
CA ILE A 301 5.46 -6.55 -2.29
C ILE A 301 6.82 -7.19 -2.02
N ASP A 302 7.89 -6.52 -2.42
CA ASP A 302 9.24 -6.96 -2.10
C ASP A 302 9.58 -6.53 -0.68
N LEU A 303 9.93 -7.51 0.17
CA LEU A 303 10.15 -7.30 1.60
C LEU A 303 11.65 -7.31 1.93
N LEU A 304 12.36 -8.31 1.42
CA LEU A 304 13.76 -8.55 1.75
C LEU A 304 14.54 -8.85 0.47
N CYS A 305 15.76 -8.32 0.37
CA CYS A 305 16.75 -8.78 -0.58
C CYS A 305 18.14 -8.59 0.03
N ASP A 306 18.63 -9.61 0.73
CA ASP A 306 19.87 -9.53 1.51
C ASP A 306 20.83 -10.69 1.22
N ILE A 307 22.11 -10.46 1.50
CA ILE A 307 23.13 -11.51 1.52
C ILE A 307 23.25 -11.99 2.97
N ILE A 308 22.91 -13.24 3.22
CA ILE A 308 22.98 -13.87 4.53
C ILE A 308 24.30 -14.62 4.63
N GLY A 309 25.20 -14.15 5.49
CA GLY A 309 26.50 -14.80 5.75
C GLY A 309 26.54 -15.67 7.01
N GLU A 310 25.67 -15.39 7.98
CA GLU A 310 25.65 -16.02 9.29
C GLU A 310 24.20 -16.25 9.76
N SER A 311 24.02 -17.07 10.81
CA SER A 311 22.71 -17.27 11.42
C SER A 311 22.22 -15.97 12.05
N CYS A 312 21.07 -15.48 11.60
CA CYS A 312 20.52 -14.21 12.04
C CYS A 312 18.99 -14.26 12.17
N VAL A 313 18.48 -13.66 13.22
CA VAL A 313 17.09 -13.20 13.22
C VAL A 313 17.05 -11.94 12.37
N LEU A 314 16.37 -11.98 11.23
CA LEU A 314 16.09 -10.78 10.47
C LEU A 314 14.99 -10.05 11.24
N THR A 315 15.38 -9.12 12.11
CA THR A 315 14.48 -8.39 13.01
C THR A 315 13.58 -7.38 12.30
N ARG A 316 13.59 -7.34 10.96
CA ARG A 316 12.65 -6.56 10.18
C ARG A 316 11.29 -7.24 10.19
N ARG A 317 10.39 -6.71 11.03
CA ARG A 317 8.97 -7.01 10.99
C ARG A 317 8.37 -6.36 9.75
N TYR A 318 7.86 -7.16 8.84
CA TYR A 318 7.14 -6.64 7.68
C TYR A 318 5.64 -6.59 7.98
N VAL A 319 5.05 -5.41 7.86
CA VAL A 319 3.63 -5.19 8.13
C VAL A 319 2.85 -5.04 6.82
N ILE A 320 1.81 -5.87 6.66
CA ILE A 320 1.00 -5.95 5.44
C ILE A 320 -0.48 -6.05 5.81
N ALA A 321 -1.33 -5.27 5.17
CA ALA A 321 -2.79 -5.43 5.24
C ALA A 321 -3.23 -6.57 4.33
N VAL A 322 -4.00 -7.51 4.88
CA VAL A 322 -4.51 -8.68 4.16
C VAL A 322 -6.00 -8.78 4.40
N GLU A 323 -6.77 -8.97 3.32
CA GLU A 323 -8.21 -9.22 3.39
C GLU A 323 -8.48 -10.46 4.26
N LEU A 324 -9.38 -10.33 5.24
CA LEU A 324 -9.77 -11.43 6.13
C LEU A 324 -10.31 -12.60 5.29
N ASP A 325 -10.07 -13.82 5.75
CA ASP A 325 -10.42 -15.08 5.05
C ASP A 325 -9.76 -15.29 3.67
N SER A 326 -8.90 -14.36 3.23
CA SER A 326 -8.05 -14.51 2.06
C SER A 326 -6.71 -15.21 2.39
N TRP A 327 -5.86 -15.35 1.39
CA TRP A 327 -4.53 -15.95 1.50
C TRP A 327 -3.43 -14.93 1.22
N MET A 328 -2.43 -14.91 2.09
CA MET A 328 -1.14 -14.28 1.82
C MET A 328 -0.15 -15.34 1.33
N HIS A 329 0.50 -15.07 0.21
CA HIS A 329 1.52 -15.94 -0.37
C HIS A 329 2.90 -15.34 -0.16
N LEU A 330 3.81 -16.10 0.43
CA LEU A 330 5.21 -15.72 0.55
C LEU A 330 6.03 -16.50 -0.47
N LYS A 331 6.84 -15.77 -1.24
CA LYS A 331 7.80 -16.31 -2.19
C LYS A 331 9.21 -16.06 -1.67
N LEU A 332 9.97 -17.12 -1.53
CA LEU A 332 11.37 -17.09 -1.16
C LEU A 332 12.20 -17.47 -2.38
N LYS A 333 13.23 -16.68 -2.67
CA LYS A 333 14.27 -17.01 -3.64
C LYS A 333 15.60 -17.12 -2.93
N VAL A 334 16.29 -18.22 -3.15
CA VAL A 334 17.60 -18.50 -2.55
C VAL A 334 18.62 -18.68 -3.66
N GLY A 335 19.55 -17.74 -3.76
CA GLY A 335 20.65 -17.78 -4.72
C GLY A 335 21.95 -18.24 -4.06
N GLN A 336 22.62 -19.22 -4.65
CA GLN A 336 23.96 -19.63 -4.24
C GLN A 336 25.03 -18.72 -4.86
N LYS A 337 26.02 -18.31 -4.07
CA LYS A 337 27.14 -17.49 -4.53
C LYS A 337 27.97 -18.27 -5.57
N GLY A 338 27.99 -17.82 -6.83
CA GLY A 338 28.79 -18.41 -7.91
C GLY A 338 28.12 -19.51 -8.73
N SER A 339 26.86 -19.83 -8.46
CA SER A 339 26.10 -20.81 -9.24
C SER A 339 25.59 -20.22 -10.56
N LYS A 340 25.73 -20.96 -11.67
CA LYS A 340 25.08 -20.68 -12.96
C LYS A 340 23.64 -21.23 -13.03
N TYR A 341 23.17 -21.93 -12.00
CA TYR A 341 21.83 -22.53 -11.94
C TYR A 341 20.78 -21.56 -11.37
N ASP A 342 19.52 -21.80 -11.74
CA ASP A 342 18.35 -21.04 -11.30
C ASP A 342 18.24 -20.96 -9.78
N ASP A 343 17.88 -19.77 -9.27
CA ASP A 343 17.57 -19.53 -7.86
C ASP A 343 16.52 -20.54 -7.37
N LEU A 344 16.76 -21.18 -6.21
CA LEU A 344 15.78 -22.07 -5.61
C LEU A 344 14.58 -21.25 -5.13
N GLU A 345 13.41 -21.50 -5.72
CA GLU A 345 12.16 -20.85 -5.32
C GLU A 345 11.33 -21.72 -4.37
N ARG A 346 10.86 -21.14 -3.26
CA ARG A 346 9.92 -21.79 -2.33
C ARG A 346 8.71 -20.89 -2.11
N TYR A 347 7.53 -21.52 -2.03
CA TYR A 347 6.26 -20.82 -1.85
C TYR A 347 5.58 -21.29 -0.57
N CYS A 348 5.17 -20.34 0.24
CA CYS A 348 4.34 -20.57 1.42
C CYS A 348 3.03 -19.80 1.30
N ARG A 349 1.97 -20.34 1.90
CA ARG A 349 0.68 -19.66 1.99
C ARG A 349 0.20 -19.64 3.43
N PHE A 350 -0.33 -18.50 3.86
CA PHE A 350 -0.86 -18.28 5.18
C PHE A 350 -2.29 -17.76 5.04
N LYS A 351 -3.24 -18.44 5.67
CA LYS A 351 -4.63 -17.99 5.68
C LYS A 351 -4.75 -16.84 6.68
N ALA A 352 -5.32 -15.72 6.25
CA ALA A 352 -5.60 -14.58 7.11
C ALA A 352 -6.59 -14.96 8.22
N ASN A 353 -6.39 -14.39 9.40
CA ASN A 353 -7.22 -14.62 10.59
C ASN A 353 -7.26 -13.33 11.43
N LEU A 354 -8.20 -13.20 12.35
CA LEU A 354 -8.29 -12.02 13.23
C LEU A 354 -7.11 -11.95 14.22
N HIS A 355 -6.68 -13.11 14.70
CA HIS A 355 -5.73 -13.23 15.79
C HIS A 355 -4.79 -14.42 15.60
N GLY A 356 -3.76 -14.48 16.44
CA GLY A 356 -2.83 -15.60 16.55
C GLY A 356 -1.73 -15.55 15.50
N TYR A 357 -1.06 -16.68 15.32
CA TYR A 357 0.03 -16.78 14.36
C TYR A 357 0.11 -18.16 13.73
N ALA A 358 0.81 -18.24 12.61
CA ALA A 358 1.19 -19.49 11.97
C ALA A 358 2.68 -19.47 11.65
N ARG A 359 3.33 -20.65 11.75
CA ARG A 359 4.75 -20.84 11.47
C ARG A 359 4.96 -21.85 10.36
N ARG A 360 5.99 -21.63 9.54
CA ARG A 360 6.49 -22.60 8.58
C ARG A 360 8.01 -22.58 8.61
N GLN A 361 8.61 -23.75 8.65
CA GLN A 361 10.05 -23.92 8.51
C GLN A 361 10.35 -24.47 7.12
N ILE A 362 11.35 -23.90 6.47
CA ILE A 362 11.89 -24.32 5.19
C ILE A 362 13.33 -24.73 5.45
N ARG A 363 13.61 -26.02 5.27
CA ARG A 363 14.97 -26.56 5.32
C ARG A 363 15.60 -26.45 3.93
N LEU A 364 16.73 -25.77 3.89
CA LEU A 364 17.62 -25.71 2.73
C LEU A 364 18.84 -26.57 3.03
N GLU A 365 19.66 -26.86 2.02
CA GLU A 365 20.89 -27.61 2.21
C GLU A 365 21.88 -26.91 3.16
N HIS A 366 21.93 -25.58 3.10
CA HIS A 366 22.95 -24.77 3.80
C HIS A 366 22.37 -23.82 4.85
N ALA A 367 21.06 -23.89 5.14
CA ALA A 367 20.40 -23.06 6.14
C ALA A 367 18.97 -23.54 6.44
N SER A 368 18.42 -23.05 7.55
CA SER A 368 17.05 -23.26 7.97
C SER A 368 16.33 -21.92 8.13
N ILE A 369 15.24 -21.72 7.38
CA ILE A 369 14.45 -20.49 7.38
C ILE A 369 13.11 -20.74 8.06
N SER A 370 12.84 -20.04 9.15
CA SER A 370 11.54 -20.05 9.83
C SER A 370 10.79 -18.77 9.55
N LEU A 371 9.60 -18.91 8.97
CA LEU A 371 8.65 -17.84 8.72
C LEU A 371 7.55 -17.90 9.78
N LYS A 372 7.32 -16.80 10.48
CA LYS A 372 6.17 -16.63 11.38
C LYS A 372 5.33 -15.48 10.86
N VAL A 373 4.04 -15.74 10.64
CA VAL A 373 3.06 -14.70 10.32
C VAL A 373 2.14 -14.56 11.52
N THR A 374 2.10 -13.37 12.10
CA THR A 374 1.21 -13.01 13.21
C THR A 374 0.10 -12.11 12.68
N TRP A 375 -1.14 -12.40 13.06
CA TRP A 375 -2.32 -11.66 12.66
C TRP A 375 -2.84 -10.81 13.80
N SER A 376 -3.29 -9.59 13.49
CA SER A 376 -3.89 -8.69 14.47
C SER A 376 -4.93 -7.80 13.80
N VAL A 377 -6.03 -7.55 14.51
CA VAL A 377 -6.89 -6.40 14.22
C VAL A 377 -6.18 -5.11 14.66
N LEU A 378 -6.55 -3.97 14.06
CA LEU A 378 -6.09 -2.68 14.56
C LEU A 378 -6.86 -2.27 15.84
N PRO A 379 -6.28 -1.43 16.71
CA PRO A 379 -6.85 -1.06 18.01
C PRO A 379 -8.19 -0.31 17.97
#